data_AF-A0A4S8MMD3-F1
#
_entry.id   AF-A0A4S8MMD3-F1
#
_cell.length_a   1.000
_cell.length_b   1.000
_cell.length_c   1.000
_cell.angle_alpha   90.00
_cell.angle_beta   90.00
_cell.angle_gamma   90.00
#
_symmetry.space_group_name_H-M   'P 1'
#
loop_
_entity.id
_entity.type
_entity.pdbx_description
1 polymer ?
#
loop_
_entity_poly.entity_id
_entity_poly.type
_entity_poly.pdbx_seq_one_letter_code
_entity_poly.pdbx_strand_id
1 'polypeptide(L)'
;MTIILLGRAGGGGGTPPTAISPPYLAYPSKPMQLQVTGAEEEEYLVQVGVAPENLLFVKDERNKLRRHHKKKLRNAANYQNNKDQRLERARENNKRHRQNFCLLSEAQQNDIIEGRQLSHWKYRRANRQLLAQKERERRAQKKAQRLILQAQKDTS
;
A
#
# COMPACT_ATOMS: atom_id res chain seq x y z
N MET A 1 -19.31 54.67 32.11
CA MET A 1 -18.43 55.17 31.03
C MET A 1 -18.88 54.58 29.71
N THR A 2 -18.77 55.42 28.69
CA THR A 2 -19.39 55.42 27.36
C THR A 2 -18.96 54.26 26.46
N ILE A 3 -19.89 53.85 25.61
CA ILE A 3 -19.82 52.82 24.54
C ILE A 3 -18.92 53.30 23.40
N ILE A 4 -18.14 52.41 22.78
CA ILE A 4 -17.92 52.42 21.32
C ILE A 4 -18.14 51.01 20.76
N LEU A 5 -19.22 50.92 19.98
CA LEU A 5 -19.55 49.90 19.00
C LEU A 5 -18.70 50.12 17.74
N LEU A 6 -18.03 49.07 17.26
CA LEU A 6 -17.90 48.79 15.82
C LEU A 6 -18.37 47.34 15.67
N GLY A 7 -19.32 47.00 14.79
CA GLY A 7 -19.49 47.52 13.45
C GLY A 7 -19.35 46.35 12.49
N ARG A 8 -20.45 45.62 12.33
CA ARG A 8 -20.67 44.45 11.47
C ARG A 8 -20.58 44.84 9.98
N ALA A 9 -19.87 44.06 9.14
CA ALA A 9 -20.22 43.85 7.72
C ALA A 9 -19.32 42.80 7.04
N GLY A 10 -19.95 41.94 6.21
CA GLY A 10 -19.32 41.09 5.19
C GLY A 10 -18.91 39.70 5.69
N GLY A 11 -19.60 38.59 5.42
CA GLY A 11 -20.31 38.27 4.17
C GLY A 11 -19.28 37.81 3.13
N GLY A 12 -18.74 36.60 3.32
CA GLY A 12 -17.77 35.99 2.41
C GLY A 12 -17.73 34.49 2.61
N GLY A 13 -18.83 33.81 2.23
CA GLY A 13 -18.86 32.37 2.08
C GLY A 13 -17.93 31.94 0.94
N GLY A 14 -16.64 31.88 1.22
CA GLY A 14 -15.66 31.21 0.37
C GLY A 14 -15.85 29.71 0.56
N THR A 15 -16.61 29.08 -0.33
CA THR A 15 -16.52 27.64 -0.53
C THR A 15 -15.04 27.27 -0.65
N PRO A 16 -14.53 26.27 0.09
CA PRO A 16 -13.17 25.80 -0.14
C PRO A 16 -13.06 25.43 -1.62
N PRO A 17 -11.96 25.78 -2.32
CA PRO A 17 -11.80 25.39 -3.71
C PRO A 17 -11.97 23.88 -3.77
N THR A 18 -12.99 23.46 -4.52
CA THR A 18 -13.25 22.05 -4.84
C THR A 18 -11.90 21.46 -5.17
N ALA A 19 -11.38 20.62 -4.28
CA ALA A 19 -10.19 19.85 -4.58
C ALA A 19 -10.56 19.04 -5.81
N ILE A 20 -10.10 19.51 -6.98
CA ILE A 20 -10.07 18.73 -8.20
C ILE A 20 -9.14 17.59 -7.81
N SER A 21 -9.74 16.54 -7.26
CA SER A 21 -9.08 15.27 -7.10
C SER A 21 -8.55 14.98 -8.49
N PRO A 22 -7.22 14.83 -8.66
CA PRO A 22 -6.69 14.43 -9.95
C PRO A 22 -7.52 13.22 -10.37
N PRO A 23 -7.97 13.12 -11.64
CA PRO A 23 -8.69 11.94 -12.08
C PRO A 23 -7.82 10.78 -11.64
N TYR A 24 -8.31 10.00 -10.67
CA TYR A 24 -7.75 8.71 -10.38
C TYR A 24 -7.74 8.08 -11.76
N LEU A 25 -6.54 7.94 -12.35
CA LEU A 25 -6.36 7.09 -13.48
C LEU A 25 -6.97 5.79 -13.00
N ALA A 26 -8.17 5.51 -13.49
CA ALA A 26 -8.84 4.26 -13.28
C ALA A 26 -7.88 3.26 -13.90
N TYR A 27 -6.98 2.72 -13.06
CA TYR A 27 -6.32 1.47 -13.37
C TYR A 27 -7.46 0.58 -13.82
N PRO A 28 -7.46 0.10 -15.08
CA PRO A 28 -8.58 -0.64 -15.58
C PRO A 28 -8.81 -1.77 -14.59
N SER A 29 -9.95 -1.70 -13.91
CA SER A 29 -10.42 -2.72 -13.01
C SER A 29 -10.62 -3.95 -13.87
N LYS A 30 -9.59 -4.78 -13.98
CA LYS A 30 -9.71 -6.09 -14.60
C LYS A 30 -9.48 -7.19 -13.57
N PRO A 31 -10.25 -7.25 -12.46
CA PRO A 31 -10.39 -8.48 -11.70
C PRO A 31 -11.10 -9.57 -12.54
N MET A 32 -11.85 -9.19 -13.59
CA MET A 32 -12.54 -10.12 -14.49
C MET A 32 -11.59 -11.03 -15.29
N GLN A 33 -10.44 -10.52 -15.74
CA GLN A 33 -9.57 -11.27 -16.67
C GLN A 33 -8.79 -12.42 -16.03
N LEU A 34 -8.64 -12.43 -14.70
CA LEU A 34 -7.99 -13.53 -13.98
C LEU A 34 -8.95 -14.70 -13.72
N GLN A 35 -10.27 -14.46 -13.82
CA GLN A 35 -11.31 -15.43 -13.47
C GLN A 35 -11.67 -16.39 -14.61
N VAL A 36 -11.28 -16.06 -15.85
CA VAL A 36 -11.45 -16.95 -17.02
C VAL A 36 -10.65 -18.24 -16.79
N THR A 37 -11.28 -19.39 -17.04
CA THR A 37 -10.70 -20.73 -16.81
C THR A 37 -11.14 -21.70 -17.91
N GLY A 38 -10.37 -22.78 -18.11
CA GLY A 38 -10.75 -23.83 -19.07
C GLY A 38 -10.53 -23.38 -20.51
N ALA A 39 -11.44 -23.75 -21.42
CA ALA A 39 -11.32 -23.47 -22.85
C ALA A 39 -11.27 -21.96 -23.15
N GLU A 40 -12.09 -21.16 -22.45
CA GLU A 40 -12.09 -19.70 -22.59
C GLU A 40 -10.75 -19.06 -22.20
N GLU A 41 -10.00 -19.68 -21.27
CA GLU A 41 -8.68 -19.19 -20.89
C GLU A 41 -7.66 -19.45 -21.98
N GLU A 42 -7.74 -20.60 -22.66
CA GLU A 42 -6.84 -20.92 -23.77
C GLU A 42 -7.10 -19.98 -24.95
N GLU A 43 -8.36 -19.79 -25.35
CA GLU A 43 -8.74 -18.87 -26.40
C GLU A 43 -8.25 -17.44 -26.11
N TYR A 44 -8.42 -16.98 -24.87
CA TYR A 44 -7.91 -15.68 -24.44
C TYR A 44 -6.38 -15.59 -24.55
N LEU A 45 -5.65 -16.61 -24.10
CA LEU A 45 -4.18 -16.59 -24.13
C LEU A 45 -3.66 -16.61 -25.57
N VAL A 46 -4.29 -17.37 -26.45
CA VAL A 46 -4.00 -17.36 -27.89
C VAL A 46 -4.29 -15.99 -28.49
N GLN A 47 -5.44 -15.38 -28.18
CA GLN A 47 -5.81 -14.04 -28.66
C GLN A 47 -4.83 -12.95 -28.20
N VAL A 48 -4.26 -13.10 -27.00
CA VAL A 48 -3.26 -12.18 -26.43
C VAL A 48 -1.85 -12.46 -26.97
N GLY A 49 -1.69 -13.46 -27.86
CA GLY A 49 -0.44 -13.76 -28.53
C GLY A 49 0.54 -14.61 -27.72
N VAL A 50 0.03 -15.39 -26.75
CA VAL A 50 0.86 -16.38 -26.06
C VAL A 50 1.17 -17.52 -27.01
N ALA A 51 2.46 -17.78 -27.23
CA ALA A 51 2.89 -18.88 -28.09
C ALA A 51 2.46 -20.25 -27.53
N PRO A 52 2.08 -21.23 -28.39
CA PRO A 52 1.57 -22.53 -27.96
C PRO A 52 2.47 -23.27 -26.97
N GLU A 53 3.79 -23.18 -27.15
CA GLU A 53 4.80 -23.79 -26.28
C GLU A 53 4.81 -23.21 -24.87
N ASN A 54 4.39 -21.96 -24.70
CA ASN A 54 4.35 -21.27 -23.41
C ASN A 54 2.98 -21.35 -22.73
N LEU A 55 1.98 -21.89 -23.42
CA LEU A 55 0.58 -21.84 -22.99
C LEU A 55 0.35 -22.57 -21.66
N LEU A 56 0.97 -23.74 -21.48
CA LEU A 56 0.89 -24.51 -20.25
C LEU A 56 1.51 -23.75 -19.06
N PHE A 57 2.70 -23.19 -19.26
CA PHE A 57 3.40 -22.42 -18.24
C PHE A 57 2.58 -21.19 -17.80
N VAL A 58 2.05 -20.44 -18.77
CA VAL A 58 1.24 -19.24 -18.48
C VAL A 58 -0.05 -19.60 -17.75
N LYS A 59 -0.71 -20.71 -18.10
CA LYS A 59 -1.88 -21.22 -17.37
C LYS A 59 -1.54 -21.57 -15.92
N ASP A 60 -0.40 -22.19 -15.67
CA ASP A 60 0.04 -22.53 -14.32
C ASP A 60 0.31 -21.30 -13.47
N GLU A 61 1.00 -20.29 -14.02
CA GLU A 61 1.21 -19.02 -13.33
C GLU A 61 -0.11 -18.30 -13.03
N ARG A 62 -1.05 -18.29 -13.97
CA ARG A 62 -2.40 -17.74 -13.76
C ARG A 62 -3.17 -18.50 -12.69
N ASN A 63 -3.06 -19.83 -12.65
CA ASN A 63 -3.63 -20.65 -11.58
C ASN A 63 -3.07 -20.31 -10.21
N LYS A 64 -1.74 -20.12 -10.09
CA LYS A 64 -1.09 -19.68 -8.84
C LYS A 64 -1.63 -18.31 -8.41
N LEU A 65 -1.74 -17.36 -9.33
CA LEU A 65 -2.30 -16.03 -9.07
C LEU A 65 -3.76 -16.11 -8.62
N ARG A 66 -4.60 -16.96 -9.23
CA ARG A 66 -5.98 -17.22 -8.79
C ARG A 66 -6.04 -17.75 -7.36
N ARG A 67 -5.25 -18.78 -7.03
CA ARG A 67 -5.19 -19.35 -5.67
C ARG A 67 -4.78 -18.29 -4.65
N HIS A 68 -3.76 -17.49 -4.98
CA HIS A 68 -3.32 -16.39 -4.13
C HIS A 68 -4.42 -15.33 -3.94
N HIS A 69 -5.12 -14.96 -5.01
CA HIS A 69 -6.22 -14.01 -4.96
C HIS A 69 -7.38 -14.52 -4.08
N LYS A 70 -7.82 -15.77 -4.29
CA LYS A 70 -8.85 -16.42 -3.45
C LYS A 70 -8.43 -16.45 -1.98
N LYS A 71 -7.17 -16.79 -1.70
CA LYS A 71 -6.61 -16.76 -0.33
C LYS A 71 -6.66 -15.35 0.26
N LYS A 72 -6.31 -14.32 -0.52
CA LYS A 72 -6.36 -12.91 -0.08
C LYS A 72 -7.78 -12.49 0.30
N LEU A 73 -8.77 -12.78 -0.56
CA LEU A 73 -10.18 -12.47 -0.29
C LEU A 73 -10.68 -13.19 0.97
N ARG A 74 -10.41 -14.49 1.08
CA ARG A 74 -10.77 -15.29 2.25
C ARG A 74 -10.14 -14.73 3.53
N ASN A 75 -8.86 -14.36 3.48
CA ASN A 75 -8.16 -13.80 4.64
C ASN A 75 -8.72 -12.43 5.02
N ALA A 76 -9.07 -11.58 4.05
CA ALA A 76 -9.70 -10.30 4.31
C ALA A 76 -11.08 -10.47 4.98
N ALA A 77 -11.92 -11.36 4.45
CA ALA A 77 -13.20 -11.70 5.06
C ALA A 77 -13.02 -12.27 6.48
N ASN A 78 -12.08 -13.20 6.67
CA ASN A 78 -11.77 -13.75 7.99
C ASN A 78 -11.30 -12.68 8.98
N TYR A 79 -10.48 -11.73 8.51
CA TYR A 79 -10.01 -10.63 9.35
C TYR A 79 -11.17 -9.74 9.79
N GLN A 80 -12.06 -9.38 8.87
CA GLN A 80 -13.22 -8.56 9.16
C GLN A 80 -14.17 -9.25 10.15
N ASN A 81 -14.48 -10.53 9.91
CA ASN A 81 -15.41 -11.30 10.75
C ASN A 81 -14.87 -11.56 12.15
N ASN A 82 -13.55 -11.66 12.32
CA ASN A 82 -12.91 -11.96 13.60
C ASN A 82 -12.15 -10.76 14.19
N LYS A 83 -12.43 -9.55 13.69
CA LYS A 83 -11.68 -8.35 14.06
C LYS A 83 -11.71 -8.13 15.57
N ASP A 84 -12.88 -8.20 16.18
CA ASP A 84 -13.06 -7.89 17.59
C ASP A 84 -12.39 -8.92 18.50
N GLN A 85 -12.55 -10.21 18.21
CA GLN A 85 -11.86 -11.29 18.92
C GLN A 85 -10.34 -11.16 18.82
N ARG A 86 -9.81 -10.77 17.64
CA ARG A 86 -8.37 -10.52 17.46
C ARG A 86 -7.89 -9.32 18.27
N LEU A 87 -8.67 -8.24 18.30
CA LEU A 87 -8.36 -7.06 19.11
C LEU A 87 -8.38 -7.38 20.60
N GLU A 88 -9.35 -8.14 21.07
CA GLU A 88 -9.45 -8.59 22.45
C GLU A 88 -8.25 -9.46 22.84
N ARG A 89 -7.92 -10.48 22.04
CA ARG A 89 -6.71 -11.30 22.26
C ARG A 89 -5.44 -10.46 22.26
N ALA A 90 -5.34 -9.44 21.39
CA ALA A 90 -4.21 -8.53 21.38
C ALA A 90 -4.13 -7.67 22.64
N ARG A 91 -5.26 -7.17 23.15
CA ARG A 91 -5.33 -6.44 24.43
C ARG A 91 -4.89 -7.32 25.58
N GLU A 92 -5.38 -8.55 25.64
CA GLU A 92 -5.03 -9.49 26.70
C GLU A 92 -3.54 -9.86 26.65
N ASN A 93 -3.01 -10.14 25.46
CA ASN A 93 -1.58 -10.45 25.31
C ASN A 93 -0.70 -9.26 25.71
N ASN A 94 -1.07 -8.03 25.32
CA ASN A 94 -0.39 -6.82 25.76
C ASN A 94 -0.45 -6.64 27.28
N LYS A 95 -1.60 -6.94 27.90
CA LYS A 95 -1.73 -6.91 29.37
C LYS A 95 -0.78 -7.91 30.03
N ARG A 96 -0.78 -9.16 29.57
CA ARG A 96 0.13 -10.21 30.07
C ARG A 96 1.59 -9.83 29.88
N HIS A 97 1.96 -9.31 28.71
CA HIS A 97 3.31 -8.85 28.45
C HIS A 97 3.73 -7.74 29.41
N ARG A 98 2.86 -6.77 29.70
CA ARG A 98 3.14 -5.71 30.68
C ARG A 98 3.33 -6.28 32.08
N GLN A 99 2.45 -7.17 32.51
CA GLN A 99 2.55 -7.83 33.81
C GLN A 99 3.87 -8.59 33.94
N ASN A 100 4.22 -9.41 32.94
CA ASN A 100 5.47 -10.16 32.93
C ASN A 100 6.69 -9.24 32.93
N PHE A 101 6.64 -8.14 32.17
CA PHE A 101 7.74 -7.16 32.14
C PHE A 101 7.97 -6.52 33.51
N CYS A 102 6.90 -6.17 34.23
CA CYS A 102 7.01 -5.60 35.58
C CYS A 102 7.57 -6.59 36.62
N LEU A 103 7.54 -7.90 36.36
CA LEU A 103 8.11 -8.92 37.23
C LEU A 103 9.62 -9.13 37.02
N LEU A 104 10.19 -8.57 35.95
CA LEU A 104 11.63 -8.67 35.66
C LEU A 104 12.44 -7.74 36.56
N SER A 105 13.72 -8.08 36.76
CA SER A 105 14.65 -7.15 37.42
C SER A 105 14.90 -5.91 36.56
N GLU A 106 15.33 -4.82 37.19
CA GLU A 106 15.59 -3.55 36.49
C GLU A 106 16.62 -3.72 35.36
N ALA A 107 17.69 -4.49 35.59
CA ALA A 107 18.68 -4.79 34.56
C ALA A 107 18.07 -5.49 33.33
N GLN A 108 17.22 -6.50 33.55
CA GLN A 108 16.54 -7.21 32.47
C GLN A 108 15.53 -6.32 31.71
N GLN A 109 14.84 -5.43 32.42
CA GLN A 109 13.95 -4.45 31.81
C GLN A 109 14.73 -3.49 30.91
N ASN A 110 15.88 -3.01 31.37
CA ASN A 110 16.75 -2.11 30.62
C ASN A 110 17.30 -2.78 29.36
N ASP A 111 17.77 -4.02 29.44
CA ASP A 111 18.24 -4.78 28.27
C ASP A 111 17.17 -4.89 27.16
N ILE A 112 15.92 -5.16 27.55
CA ILE A 112 14.78 -5.23 26.61
C ILE A 112 14.51 -3.87 25.98
N ILE A 113 14.55 -2.80 26.77
CA ILE A 113 14.34 -1.43 26.28
C ILE A 113 15.42 -1.05 25.28
N GLU A 114 16.69 -1.28 25.62
CA GLU A 114 17.83 -0.98 24.77
C GLU A 114 17.78 -1.77 23.46
N GLY A 115 17.50 -3.08 23.54
CA GLY A 115 17.32 -3.93 22.35
C GLY A 115 16.22 -3.42 21.43
N ARG A 116 15.10 -2.96 22.00
CA ARG A 116 13.99 -2.36 21.24
C ARG A 116 14.42 -1.05 20.56
N GLN A 117 15.12 -0.17 21.29
CA GLN A 117 15.61 1.10 20.74
C GLN A 117 16.59 0.88 19.59
N LEU A 118 17.53 -0.07 19.74
CA LEU A 118 18.50 -0.43 18.71
C LEU A 118 17.79 -0.97 17.45
N SER A 119 16.82 -1.86 17.63
CA SER A 119 16.01 -2.39 16.53
C SER A 119 15.27 -1.28 15.77
N HIS A 120 14.62 -0.37 16.48
CA HIS A 120 13.95 0.79 15.87
C HIS A 120 14.92 1.70 15.13
N TRP A 121 16.14 1.92 15.66
CA TRP A 121 17.16 2.68 14.97
C TRP A 121 17.61 2.00 13.67
N LYS A 122 17.91 0.69 13.71
CA LYS A 122 18.30 -0.09 12.53
C LYS A 122 17.22 -0.04 11.45
N TYR A 123 15.96 -0.27 11.84
CA TYR A 123 14.82 -0.18 10.92
C TYR A 123 14.69 1.21 10.28
N ARG A 124 14.73 2.28 11.09
CA ARG A 124 14.63 3.66 10.57
C ARG A 124 15.76 3.98 9.61
N ARG A 125 16.98 3.55 9.91
CA ARG A 125 18.15 3.74 9.03
C ARG A 125 17.96 3.02 7.69
N ALA A 126 17.58 1.75 7.71
CA ALA A 126 17.32 0.98 6.50
C ALA A 126 16.18 1.58 5.66
N ASN A 127 15.09 2.01 6.30
CA ASN A 127 13.97 2.63 5.60
C ASN A 127 14.35 3.97 4.95
N ARG A 128 15.16 4.81 5.62
CA ARG A 128 15.69 6.04 5.01
C ARG A 128 16.52 5.75 3.75
N GLN A 129 17.36 4.71 3.80
CA GLN A 129 18.15 4.30 2.62
C GLN A 129 17.24 3.82 1.49
N LEU A 130 16.24 3.00 1.79
CA LEU A 130 15.27 2.54 0.81
C LEU A 130 14.49 3.68 0.16
N LEU A 131 14.04 4.66 0.95
CA LEU A 131 13.34 5.85 0.44
C LEU A 131 14.25 6.70 -0.44
N ALA A 132 15.51 6.89 -0.03
CA ALA A 132 16.49 7.60 -0.84
C ALA A 132 16.76 6.88 -2.17
N GLN A 133 16.84 5.55 -2.15
CA GLN A 133 17.00 4.75 -3.36
C GLN A 133 15.79 4.87 -4.30
N LYS A 134 14.56 4.71 -3.77
CA LYS A 134 13.33 4.91 -4.56
C LYS A 134 13.27 6.28 -5.21
N GLU A 135 13.71 7.32 -4.50
CA GLU A 135 13.76 8.67 -5.04
C GLU A 135 14.82 8.82 -6.16
N ARG A 136 15.98 8.17 -6.03
CA ARG A 136 16.99 8.11 -7.12
C ARG A 136 16.42 7.39 -8.34
N GLU A 137 15.79 6.23 -8.15
CA GLU A 137 15.15 5.45 -9.21
C GLU A 137 14.06 6.26 -9.92
N ARG A 138 13.20 6.94 -9.16
CA ARG A 138 12.17 7.85 -9.71
C ARG A 138 12.78 8.96 -10.55
N ARG A 139 13.88 9.58 -10.09
CA ARG A 139 14.60 10.62 -10.87
C ARG A 139 15.22 10.06 -12.14
N ALA A 140 15.83 8.87 -12.07
CA ALA A 140 16.41 8.19 -13.22
C ALA A 140 15.33 7.85 -14.27
N GLN A 141 14.19 7.30 -13.83
CA GLN A 141 13.03 7.03 -14.69
C GLN A 141 12.49 8.30 -15.35
N LYS A 142 12.34 9.39 -14.58
CA LYS A 142 11.91 10.68 -15.15
C LYS A 142 12.91 11.23 -16.17
N LYS A 143 14.21 11.10 -15.91
CA LYS A 143 15.25 11.51 -16.86
C LYS A 143 15.16 10.67 -18.13
N ALA A 144 15.04 9.34 -18.02
CA ALA A 144 14.88 8.44 -19.16
C ALA A 144 13.63 8.76 -19.99
N GLN A 145 12.47 8.98 -19.35
CA GLN A 145 11.24 9.37 -20.03
C GLN A 145 11.38 10.70 -20.79
N ARG A 146 12.04 11.70 -20.20
CA ARG A 146 12.31 12.97 -20.90
C ARG A 146 13.18 12.78 -22.13
N LEU A 147 14.19 11.92 -22.06
CA LEU A 147 15.06 11.61 -23.21
C LEU A 147 14.27 10.91 -24.32
N ILE A 148 13.39 9.96 -23.98
CA ILE A 148 12.52 9.28 -24.95
C ILE A 148 11.57 10.28 -25.63
N LEU A 149 10.93 11.16 -24.85
CA LEU A 149 10.03 12.19 -25.38
C LEU A 149 10.75 13.21 -26.27
N GLN A 150 12.00 13.56 -25.92
CA GLN A 150 12.82 14.45 -26.74
C GLN A 150 13.19 13.76 -28.07
N ALA A 151 13.66 12.51 -28.02
CA ALA A 151 13.97 11.75 -29.21
C ALA A 151 12.76 11.58 -30.15
N GLN A 152 11.56 11.36 -29.60
CA GLN A 152 10.32 11.29 -30.39
C GLN A 152 9.96 12.61 -31.08
N LYS A 153 10.22 13.75 -30.43
CA LYS A 153 10.01 15.09 -31.00
C LYS A 153 11.01 15.42 -32.09
N ASP A 154 12.27 15.01 -31.94
CA ASP A 154 13.31 15.29 -32.92
C ASP A 154 13.17 14.42 -34.19
N THR A 155 12.38 13.34 -34.13
CA THR A 155 12.05 12.47 -35.28
C THR A 155 10.70 12.78 -35.95
N SER A 156 9.91 13.74 -35.43
CA SER A 156 8.61 14.16 -35.99
C SER A 156 8.72 15.52 -36.67
#